data_AF-A0A956V2S3-F1
#
_entry.id   AF-A0A956V2S3-F1
#
_cell.length_a   1.000
_cell.length_b   1.000
_cell.length_c   1.000
_cell.angle_alpha   90.00
_cell.angle_beta   90.00
_cell.angle_gamma   90.00
#
_symmetry.space_group_name_H-M   'P 1'
#
loop_
_entity.id
_entity.type
_entity.pdbx_description
1 polymer ?
#
loop_
_entity_poly.entity_id
_entity_poly.type
_entity_poly.pdbx_seq_one_letter_code
_entity_poly.pdbx_strand_id
1 'polypeptide(L)'
;MLKQVKIWFSLAVLVALLSSCTVTFLPSDVSISGRVRFGIELNDVISDFRPDRGAGASYRVGDSIGFLIRTNQSGYVTLTEIDPYGNVQTFGRNIAVGAGTTVINGPDARSEFAVGSSSVSGLHRVRVSFTPSPTDTTRVTYRGVIGEDGWTNIIVTDVTPYNIRDIAETTYYIQ
;
A
#
# COMPACT_ATOMS: atom_id res chain seq x y z
N MET A 1 -24.75 55.59 -21.22
CA MET A 1 -24.04 54.34 -21.54
C MET A 1 -22.94 53.94 -20.54
N LEU A 2 -22.76 54.63 -19.40
CA LEU A 2 -21.66 54.35 -18.45
C LEU A 2 -22.00 53.38 -17.29
N LYS A 3 -23.27 53.01 -17.09
CA LYS A 3 -23.71 52.15 -15.96
C LYS A 3 -23.67 50.65 -16.26
N GLN A 4 -23.74 50.24 -17.53
CA GLN A 4 -23.75 48.83 -17.94
C GLN A 4 -22.38 48.16 -17.77
N VAL A 5 -21.27 48.90 -17.93
CA VAL A 5 -19.91 48.36 -17.85
C VAL A 5 -19.52 47.95 -16.42
N LYS A 6 -20.04 48.63 -15.40
CA LYS A 6 -19.73 48.32 -13.98
C LYS A 6 -20.33 46.99 -13.52
N ILE A 7 -21.50 46.60 -14.04
CA ILE A 7 -22.18 45.37 -13.63
C ILE A 7 -21.48 44.13 -14.20
N TRP A 8 -20.93 44.24 -15.41
CA TRP A 8 -20.18 43.15 -16.06
C TRP A 8 -18.84 42.87 -15.39
N PHE A 9 -18.16 43.91 -14.89
CA PHE A 9 -16.89 43.75 -14.18
C PHE A 9 -17.07 43.05 -12.83
N SER A 10 -18.16 43.34 -12.10
CA SER A 10 -18.46 42.70 -10.82
C SER A 10 -18.77 41.21 -10.97
N LEU A 11 -19.40 40.80 -12.07
CA LEU A 11 -19.73 39.40 -12.32
C LEU A 11 -18.48 38.57 -12.70
N ALA A 12 -17.56 39.16 -13.47
CA ALA A 12 -16.32 38.50 -13.86
C ALA A 12 -15.38 38.23 -12.68
N VAL A 13 -15.31 39.15 -11.70
CA VAL A 13 -14.52 38.97 -10.47
C VAL A 13 -15.11 37.89 -9.57
N LEU A 14 -16.45 37.76 -9.52
CA LEU A 14 -17.11 36.73 -8.71
C LEU A 14 -16.82 35.32 -9.23
N VAL A 15 -16.84 35.10 -10.55
CA VAL A 15 -16.54 33.78 -11.16
C VAL A 15 -15.07 33.37 -10.97
N ALA A 16 -14.14 34.34 -10.96
CA ALA A 16 -12.73 34.06 -10.68
C ALA A 16 -12.49 33.62 -9.22
N LEU A 17 -13.25 34.14 -8.26
CA LEU A 17 -13.13 33.76 -6.84
C LEU A 17 -13.71 32.37 -6.52
N LEU A 18 -14.65 31.87 -7.32
CA LEU A 18 -15.22 30.52 -7.16
C LEU A 18 -14.31 29.40 -7.71
N SER A 19 -13.26 29.73 -8.47
CA SER A 19 -12.33 28.74 -9.03
C SER A 19 -11.17 28.35 -8.11
N SER A 20 -11.05 28.95 -6.90
CA SER A 20 -9.96 28.65 -5.96
C SER A 20 -10.32 27.67 -4.85
N CYS A 21 -11.38 26.87 -5.01
CA CYS A 21 -11.53 25.66 -4.22
C CYS A 21 -10.53 24.61 -4.72
N THR A 22 -9.25 24.78 -4.36
CA THR A 22 -8.29 23.68 -4.41
C THR A 22 -8.77 22.64 -3.41
N VAL A 23 -9.51 21.65 -3.91
CA VAL A 23 -9.82 20.44 -3.16
C VAL A 23 -8.49 19.78 -2.85
N THR A 24 -8.01 20.01 -1.63
CA THR A 24 -6.82 19.36 -1.13
C THR A 24 -7.26 17.95 -0.74
N PHE A 25 -6.99 16.98 -1.60
CA PHE A 25 -7.13 15.57 -1.25
C PHE A 25 -6.10 15.28 -0.15
N LEU A 26 -6.52 15.35 1.12
CA LEU A 26 -5.84 14.59 2.16
C LEU A 26 -6.20 13.12 1.91
N PRO A 27 -5.24 12.21 1.70
CA PRO A 27 -5.50 10.79 1.76
C PRO A 27 -5.80 10.42 3.21
N SER A 28 -7.01 10.75 3.66
CA SER A 28 -7.57 10.29 4.91
C SER A 28 -8.16 8.91 4.63
N ASP A 29 -7.52 7.88 5.18
CA ASP A 29 -8.01 6.50 5.21
C ASP A 29 -9.35 6.42 5.95
N VAL A 30 -10.45 6.73 5.27
CA VAL A 30 -11.79 6.59 5.81
C VAL A 30 -12.18 5.11 5.75
N SER A 31 -12.23 4.45 6.91
CA SER A 31 -12.79 3.11 7.14
C SER A 31 -14.28 3.23 7.38
N ILE A 32 -15.06 3.07 6.32
CA ILE A 32 -16.47 2.72 6.43
C ILE A 32 -16.52 1.19 6.55
N SER A 33 -17.27 0.71 7.54
CA SER A 33 -17.58 -0.69 7.82
C SER A 33 -17.72 -1.54 6.56
N GLY A 34 -16.83 -2.53 6.40
CA GLY A 34 -16.73 -3.40 5.22
C GLY A 34 -16.00 -2.73 4.06
N ARG A 35 -14.66 -2.66 4.15
CA ARG A 35 -13.81 -2.15 3.06
C ARG A 35 -13.80 -3.19 1.93
N VAL A 36 -14.69 -3.04 0.93
CA VAL A 36 -14.45 -3.67 -0.37
C VAL A 36 -13.31 -2.91 -1.03
N ARG A 37 -12.08 -3.28 -0.65
CA ARG A 37 -10.84 -2.84 -1.29
C ARG A 37 -10.29 -4.08 -2.02
N PHE A 38 -9.82 -3.91 -3.25
CA PHE A 38 -9.36 -5.01 -4.11
C PHE A 38 -10.46 -5.99 -4.58
N GLY A 39 -11.74 -5.59 -4.57
CA GLY A 39 -12.84 -6.39 -5.11
C GLY A 39 -13.34 -7.53 -4.20
N ILE A 40 -12.88 -7.60 -2.96
CA ILE A 40 -13.33 -8.56 -1.95
C ILE A 40 -13.66 -7.86 -0.63
N GLU A 41 -14.49 -8.50 0.20
CA GLU A 41 -14.69 -8.07 1.58
C GLU A 41 -13.43 -8.33 2.40
N LEU A 42 -12.96 -7.29 3.10
CA LEU A 42 -11.82 -7.32 4.01
C LEU A 42 -12.26 -6.99 5.45
N ASN A 43 -11.57 -7.60 6.40
CA ASN A 43 -11.64 -7.27 7.82
C ASN A 43 -10.76 -6.04 8.13
N ASP A 44 -10.92 -5.44 9.31
CA ASP A 44 -10.08 -4.34 9.79
C ASP A 44 -9.05 -4.89 10.78
N VAL A 45 -8.04 -5.58 10.27
CA VAL A 45 -7.01 -6.25 11.10
C VAL A 45 -5.74 -5.42 11.15
N ILE A 46 -5.31 -4.89 10.01
CA ILE A 46 -4.10 -4.11 9.83
C ILE A 46 -4.45 -2.63 9.98
N SER A 47 -4.05 -2.07 11.12
CA SER A 47 -4.33 -0.67 11.48
C SER A 47 -3.22 0.32 11.08
N ASP A 48 -2.01 -0.17 10.83
CA ASP A 48 -0.87 0.61 10.33
C ASP A 48 0.04 -0.31 9.51
N PHE A 49 0.51 0.18 8.38
CA PHE A 49 1.52 -0.48 7.55
C PHE A 49 2.36 0.56 6.80
N ARG A 50 3.65 0.61 7.11
CA ARG A 50 4.57 1.60 6.55
C ARG A 50 6.02 1.12 6.59
N PRO A 51 6.89 1.66 5.73
CA PRO A 51 8.33 1.50 5.88
C PRO A 51 8.82 2.05 7.23
N ASP A 52 9.95 1.57 7.71
CA ASP A 52 10.56 1.96 8.99
C ASP A 52 10.93 3.45 9.04
N ARG A 53 11.28 4.04 7.88
CA ARG A 53 11.50 5.49 7.72
C ARG A 53 10.23 6.30 7.43
N GLY A 54 9.05 5.67 7.41
CA GLY A 54 7.76 6.28 7.11
C GLY A 54 7.26 6.04 5.68
N ALA A 55 5.97 6.33 5.44
CA ALA A 55 5.35 6.16 4.13
C ALA A 55 5.96 7.14 3.11
N GLY A 56 6.29 6.65 1.92
CA GLY A 56 6.96 7.43 0.88
C GLY A 56 8.44 7.72 1.16
N ALA A 57 9.04 7.06 2.15
CA ALA A 57 10.46 7.24 2.45
C ALA A 57 11.37 6.79 1.29
N SER A 58 12.57 7.36 1.24
CA SER A 58 13.58 7.03 0.22
C SER A 58 14.69 6.15 0.81
N TYR A 59 15.13 5.19 -0.01
CA TYR A 59 16.22 4.27 0.26
C TYR A 59 17.21 4.29 -0.90
N ARG A 60 18.46 3.96 -0.60
CA ARG A 60 19.55 3.88 -1.58
C ARG A 60 20.07 2.46 -1.66
N VAL A 61 20.80 2.14 -2.72
CA VAL A 61 21.54 0.88 -2.82
C VAL A 61 22.44 0.70 -1.58
N GLY A 62 22.32 -0.46 -0.94
CA GLY A 62 22.99 -0.79 0.32
C GLY A 62 22.20 -0.49 1.59
N ASP A 63 21.07 0.23 1.50
CA ASP A 63 20.14 0.35 2.61
C ASP A 63 19.39 -0.98 2.86
N SER A 64 18.91 -1.17 4.09
CA SER A 64 17.91 -2.18 4.44
C SER A 64 16.57 -1.50 4.67
N ILE A 65 15.48 -2.12 4.19
CA ILE A 65 14.11 -1.65 4.37
C ILE A 65 13.48 -2.46 5.51
N GLY A 66 12.94 -1.79 6.52
CA GLY A 66 12.06 -2.40 7.50
C GLY A 66 10.61 -2.06 7.20
N PHE A 67 9.68 -2.93 7.54
CA PHE A 67 8.25 -2.61 7.51
C PHE A 67 7.65 -2.70 8.91
N LEU A 68 7.09 -1.59 9.36
CA LEU A 68 6.30 -1.55 10.58
C LEU A 68 4.85 -1.91 10.24
N ILE A 69 4.33 -2.92 10.92
CA ILE A 69 2.93 -3.32 10.82
C ILE A 69 2.30 -3.30 12.22
N ARG A 70 1.05 -2.81 12.31
CA ARG A 70 0.24 -2.92 13.52
C ARG A 70 -1.03 -3.71 13.25
N THR A 71 -1.16 -4.87 13.88
CA THR A 71 -2.37 -5.70 13.80
C THR A 71 -3.13 -5.72 15.12
N ASN A 72 -4.44 -5.95 15.08
CA ASN A 72 -5.25 -6.15 16.28
C ASN A 72 -5.31 -7.61 16.79
N GLN A 73 -4.76 -8.55 16.02
CA GLN A 73 -4.69 -9.97 16.36
C GLN A 73 -3.43 -10.62 15.79
N SER A 74 -3.04 -11.76 16.36
CA SER A 74 -1.92 -12.56 15.87
C SER A 74 -2.29 -13.34 14.61
N GLY A 75 -1.32 -13.56 13.73
CA GLY A 75 -1.51 -14.36 12.53
C GLY A 75 -0.26 -14.38 11.67
N TYR A 76 -0.47 -14.42 10.36
CA TYR A 76 0.58 -14.52 9.36
C TYR A 76 0.39 -13.45 8.30
N VAL A 77 1.51 -12.93 7.79
CA VAL A 77 1.50 -11.95 6.72
C VAL A 77 2.34 -12.37 5.53
N THR A 78 1.93 -11.93 4.36
CA THR A 78 2.69 -12.05 3.11
C THR A 78 2.92 -10.66 2.55
N LEU A 79 4.19 -10.31 2.34
CA LEU A 79 4.60 -9.04 1.77
C LEU A 79 4.97 -9.26 0.31
N THR A 80 4.31 -8.50 -0.56
CA THR A 80 4.60 -8.47 -1.99
C THR A 80 4.78 -7.04 -2.44
N GLU A 81 5.51 -6.87 -3.51
CA GLU A 81 5.86 -5.58 -4.06
C GLU A 81 5.64 -5.58 -5.56
N ILE A 82 5.25 -4.42 -6.08
CA ILE A 82 5.37 -4.12 -7.49
C ILE A 82 6.36 -2.97 -7.68
N ASP A 83 7.33 -3.18 -8.56
CA ASP A 83 8.38 -2.22 -8.89
C ASP A 83 7.90 -1.16 -9.91
N PRO A 84 8.70 -0.11 -10.19
CA PRO A 84 8.37 0.91 -11.19
C PRO A 84 8.13 0.38 -12.61
N TYR A 85 8.64 -0.80 -12.95
CA TYR A 85 8.45 -1.45 -14.25
C TYR A 85 7.27 -2.42 -14.26
N GLY A 86 6.56 -2.58 -13.14
CA GLY A 86 5.41 -3.45 -13.00
C GLY A 86 5.76 -4.90 -12.69
N ASN A 87 7.02 -5.22 -12.36
CA ASN A 87 7.38 -6.57 -11.94
C ASN A 87 6.95 -6.80 -10.50
N VAL A 88 6.31 -7.95 -10.25
CA VAL A 88 5.90 -8.32 -8.89
C VAL A 88 6.92 -9.25 -8.25
N GLN A 89 7.28 -8.96 -7.00
CA GLN A 89 8.14 -9.81 -6.19
C GLN A 89 7.56 -10.05 -4.80
N THR A 90 7.95 -11.17 -4.19
CA THR A 90 7.59 -11.51 -2.82
C THR A 90 8.78 -11.21 -1.92
N PHE A 91 8.60 -10.28 -0.98
CA PHE A 91 9.58 -10.02 0.06
C PHE A 91 9.65 -11.18 1.04
N GLY A 92 8.50 -11.60 1.54
CA GLY A 92 8.39 -12.75 2.43
C GLY A 92 6.96 -13.24 2.52
N ARG A 93 6.81 -14.53 2.80
CA ARG A 93 5.52 -15.21 2.85
C ARG A 93 5.39 -15.95 4.16
N ASN A 94 4.18 -15.96 4.72
CA ASN A 94 3.86 -16.62 5.97
C ASN A 94 4.74 -16.17 7.15
N ILE A 95 5.04 -14.87 7.22
CA ILE A 95 5.77 -14.28 8.34
C ILE A 95 4.80 -14.18 9.52
N ALA A 96 5.14 -14.79 10.65
CA ALA A 96 4.33 -14.71 11.86
C ALA A 96 4.37 -13.30 12.46
N VAL A 97 3.20 -12.77 12.84
CA VAL A 97 3.07 -11.49 13.52
C VAL A 97 2.18 -11.64 14.76
N GLY A 98 2.55 -10.95 15.84
CA GLY A 98 1.72 -10.85 17.04
C GLY A 98 0.68 -9.75 16.90
N ALA A 99 -0.31 -9.74 17.81
CA ALA A 99 -1.14 -8.56 17.99
C ALA A 99 -0.28 -7.39 18.51
N GLY A 100 -0.57 -6.17 18.06
CA GLY A 100 0.24 -5.00 18.33
C GLY A 100 1.19 -4.67 17.18
N THR A 101 2.31 -4.05 17.49
CA THR A 101 3.30 -3.60 16.49
C THR A 101 4.39 -4.63 16.30
N THR A 102 4.63 -5.03 15.05
CA THR A 102 5.77 -5.85 14.64
C THR A 102 6.59 -5.09 13.61
N VAL A 103 7.92 -5.18 13.71
CA VAL A 103 8.84 -4.69 12.67
C VAL A 103 9.36 -5.89 11.89
N ILE A 104 9.12 -5.90 10.58
CA ILE A 104 9.52 -6.95 9.66
C ILE A 104 10.71 -6.45 8.88
N ASN A 105 11.90 -6.88 9.29
CA ASN A 105 13.15 -6.49 8.62
C ASN A 105 13.53 -7.45 7.48
N GLY A 106 12.94 -8.64 7.44
CA GLY A 106 13.22 -9.66 6.44
C GLY A 106 12.23 -10.83 6.50
N PRO A 107 12.38 -11.85 5.63
CA PRO A 107 11.49 -13.01 5.60
C PRO A 107 11.64 -13.92 6.83
N ASP A 108 12.78 -13.85 7.51
CA ASP A 108 13.10 -14.58 8.72
C ASP A 108 14.02 -13.76 9.64
N ALA A 109 14.33 -14.28 10.83
CA ALA A 109 15.12 -13.58 11.84
C ALA A 109 16.61 -13.40 11.49
N ARG A 110 17.09 -13.95 10.37
CA ARG A 110 18.51 -13.94 9.98
C ARG A 110 18.75 -13.15 8.69
N SER A 111 17.69 -12.63 8.07
CA SER A 111 17.73 -12.02 6.76
C SER A 111 17.14 -10.62 6.81
N GLU A 112 17.56 -9.76 5.88
CA GLU A 112 17.06 -8.39 5.74
C GLU A 112 16.57 -8.11 4.31
N PHE A 113 15.62 -7.20 4.16
CA PHE A 113 15.19 -6.67 2.87
C PHE A 113 16.19 -5.61 2.38
N ALA A 114 17.32 -6.08 1.86
CA ALA A 114 18.38 -5.23 1.35
C ALA A 114 18.04 -4.64 -0.04
N VAL A 115 18.32 -3.36 -0.22
CA VAL A 115 18.29 -2.69 -1.54
C VAL A 115 19.58 -3.04 -2.29
N GLY A 116 19.47 -4.01 -3.19
CA GLY A 116 20.60 -4.49 -3.98
C GLY A 116 20.96 -3.57 -5.15
N SER A 117 22.12 -3.80 -5.76
CA SER A 117 22.55 -3.07 -6.96
C SER A 117 21.69 -3.34 -8.19
N SER A 118 20.88 -4.40 -8.16
CA SER A 118 19.90 -4.73 -9.20
C SER A 118 18.50 -4.14 -8.93
N SER A 119 18.30 -3.45 -7.81
CA SER A 119 17.02 -2.82 -7.50
C SER A 119 16.74 -1.67 -8.47
N VAL A 120 15.49 -1.58 -8.93
CA VAL A 120 15.06 -0.55 -9.88
C VAL A 120 14.83 0.77 -9.13
N SER A 121 15.44 1.87 -9.57
CA SER A 121 15.14 3.19 -9.00
C SER A 121 13.72 3.65 -9.34
N GLY A 122 13.05 4.32 -8.41
CA GLY A 122 11.70 4.86 -8.59
C GLY A 122 10.75 4.52 -7.44
N LEU A 123 9.45 4.69 -7.70
CA LEU A 123 8.38 4.40 -6.75
C LEU A 123 8.07 2.91 -6.71
N HIS A 124 8.18 2.33 -5.53
CA HIS A 124 7.76 0.97 -5.23
C HIS A 124 6.50 0.98 -4.39
N ARG A 125 5.62 0.02 -4.64
CA ARG A 125 4.40 -0.19 -3.86
C ARG A 125 4.45 -1.58 -3.24
N VAL A 126 4.15 -1.64 -1.96
CA VAL A 126 4.17 -2.88 -1.19
C VAL A 126 2.78 -3.12 -0.64
N ARG A 127 2.29 -4.35 -0.80
CA ARG A 127 1.08 -4.84 -0.16
C ARG A 127 1.44 -5.89 0.85
N VAL A 128 0.84 -5.75 2.02
CA VAL A 128 0.83 -6.79 3.04
C VAL A 128 -0.57 -7.38 3.10
N SER A 129 -0.67 -8.70 2.98
CA SER A 129 -1.89 -9.45 3.24
C SER A 129 -1.79 -10.16 4.58
N PHE A 130 -2.89 -10.20 5.33
CA PHE A 130 -3.01 -10.91 6.62
C PHE A 130 -3.93 -12.13 6.49
N THR A 131 -3.54 -13.23 7.12
CA THR A 131 -4.37 -14.44 7.32
C THR A 131 -4.15 -15.03 8.72
N PRO A 132 -5.14 -15.73 9.31
CA PRO A 132 -5.04 -16.30 10.66
C PRO A 132 -4.10 -17.52 10.72
N SER A 133 -3.85 -18.18 9.60
CA SER A 133 -2.90 -19.28 9.47
C SER A 133 -2.06 -19.13 8.19
N PRO A 134 -0.93 -19.84 8.06
CA PRO A 134 -0.07 -19.75 6.88
C PRO A 134 -0.85 -20.05 5.60
N THR A 135 -0.56 -19.29 4.54
CA THR A 135 -1.10 -19.54 3.19
C THR A 135 -0.41 -20.71 2.51
N ASP A 136 -1.18 -21.46 1.72
CA ASP A 136 -0.69 -22.62 0.99
C ASP A 136 0.22 -22.20 -0.18
N THR A 137 1.51 -22.49 -0.01
CA THR A 137 2.53 -22.14 -1.01
C THR A 137 2.48 -22.95 -2.30
N THR A 138 1.76 -24.07 -2.31
CA THR A 138 1.59 -24.93 -3.49
C THR A 138 0.44 -24.45 -4.38
N ARG A 139 -0.52 -23.70 -3.83
CA ARG A 139 -1.71 -23.22 -4.53
C ARG A 139 -1.49 -21.92 -5.28
N VAL A 140 -0.69 -21.03 -4.72
CA VAL A 140 -0.44 -19.68 -5.27
C VAL A 140 1.06 -19.45 -5.40
N THR A 141 1.49 -19.06 -6.59
CA THR A 141 2.86 -18.58 -6.86
C THR A 141 2.80 -17.14 -7.35
N TYR A 142 3.60 -16.28 -6.72
CA TYR A 142 3.74 -14.88 -7.14
C TYR A 142 4.80 -14.71 -8.24
N ARG A 143 5.51 -15.78 -8.61
CA ARG A 143 6.55 -15.74 -9.64
C ARG A 143 5.92 -15.48 -11.00
N GLY A 144 6.48 -14.51 -11.72
CA GLY A 144 6.05 -14.17 -13.10
C GLY A 144 4.77 -13.34 -13.17
N VAL A 145 4.27 -12.87 -12.03
CA VAL A 145 3.15 -11.93 -11.99
C VAL A 145 3.66 -10.54 -12.41
N ILE A 146 2.90 -9.89 -13.29
CA ILE A 146 3.26 -8.57 -13.84
C ILE A 146 2.01 -7.70 -13.79
N GLY A 147 2.21 -6.42 -13.48
CA GLY A 147 1.19 -5.41 -13.52
C GLY A 147 0.21 -5.46 -12.35
N GLU A 148 -0.54 -4.36 -12.21
CA GLU A 148 -1.43 -4.12 -11.08
C GLU A 148 -2.56 -5.15 -10.95
N ASP A 149 -3.19 -5.50 -12.07
CA ASP A 149 -4.33 -6.42 -12.08
C ASP A 149 -3.88 -7.83 -11.72
N GLY A 150 -2.76 -8.29 -12.30
CA GLY A 150 -2.16 -9.57 -11.97
C GLY A 150 -1.78 -9.66 -10.50
N TRP A 151 -1.15 -8.61 -9.99
CA TRP A 151 -0.76 -8.50 -8.58
C TRP A 151 -1.95 -8.54 -7.63
N THR A 152 -3.02 -7.80 -7.95
CA THR A 152 -4.24 -7.77 -7.15
C THR A 152 -4.92 -9.13 -7.16
N ASN A 153 -5.12 -9.72 -8.34
CA ASN A 153 -5.80 -11.00 -8.51
C ASN A 153 -5.09 -12.14 -7.76
N ILE A 154 -3.75 -12.17 -7.80
CA ILE A 154 -3.00 -13.23 -7.13
C ILE A 154 -3.06 -13.09 -5.60
N ILE A 155 -3.00 -11.87 -5.05
CA ILE A 155 -3.18 -11.62 -3.60
C ILE A 155 -4.59 -12.04 -3.17
N VAL A 156 -5.61 -11.58 -3.90
CA VAL A 156 -7.01 -11.90 -3.63
C VAL A 156 -7.22 -13.41 -3.65
N THR A 157 -6.67 -14.10 -4.64
CA THR A 157 -6.72 -15.57 -4.74
C THR A 157 -6.07 -16.23 -3.52
N ASP A 158 -4.96 -15.70 -3.02
CA ASP A 158 -4.28 -16.29 -1.85
C ASP A 158 -5.11 -16.14 -0.57
N VAL A 159 -5.75 -14.98 -0.35
CA VAL A 159 -6.47 -14.69 0.91
C VAL A 159 -7.95 -15.09 0.94
N THR A 160 -8.58 -15.28 -0.22
CA THR A 160 -10.03 -15.59 -0.30
C THR A 160 -10.48 -16.82 0.51
N PRO A 161 -9.69 -17.90 0.64
CA PRO A 161 -10.09 -19.06 1.46
C PRO A 161 -10.25 -18.76 2.96
N TYR A 162 -9.79 -17.60 3.43
CA TYR A 162 -9.78 -17.24 4.85
C TYR A 162 -10.93 -16.28 5.18
N ASN A 163 -11.69 -16.60 6.22
CA ASN A 163 -12.79 -15.75 6.71
C ASN A 163 -12.30 -14.46 7.38
N ILE A 164 -11.10 -14.50 7.95
CA ILE A 164 -10.40 -13.34 8.50
C ILE A 164 -9.25 -13.05 7.54
N ARG A 165 -9.32 -11.92 6.86
CA ARG A 165 -8.33 -11.49 5.88
C ARG A 165 -8.32 -9.97 5.79
N ASP A 166 -7.15 -9.41 5.57
CA ASP A 166 -7.01 -7.99 5.35
C ASP A 166 -5.84 -7.73 4.40
N ILE A 167 -5.86 -6.58 3.73
CA ILE A 167 -4.82 -6.15 2.80
C ILE A 167 -4.58 -4.66 3.04
N ALA A 168 -3.34 -4.31 3.36
CA ALA A 168 -2.88 -2.92 3.43
C ALA A 168 -1.79 -2.65 2.39
N GLU A 169 -1.67 -1.40 1.98
CA GLU A 169 -0.70 -0.95 0.98
C GLU A 169 0.13 0.21 1.53
N THR A 170 1.41 0.24 1.18
CA THR A 170 2.30 1.36 1.45
C THR A 170 3.26 1.58 0.29
N THR A 171 4.01 2.68 0.33
CA THR A 171 4.94 3.05 -0.74
C THR A 171 6.29 3.47 -0.20
N TYR A 172 7.32 3.32 -1.03
CA TYR A 172 8.66 3.85 -0.78
C TYR A 172 9.38 4.13 -2.10
N TYR A 173 10.50 4.83 -2.05
CA TYR A 173 11.32 5.14 -3.23
C TYR A 173 12.72 4.54 -3.12
N ILE A 174 13.25 4.09 -4.26
CA ILE A 174 14.68 3.76 -4.40
C ILE A 174 15.34 4.85 -5.25
N GLN A 175 16.47 5.38 -4.78
CA GLN A 175 17.28 6.41 -5.42
C GLN A 175 18.68 5.89 -5.75
#